data_AF-A0A2S3U5S0-F1
#
_entry.id   AF-A0A2S3U5S0-F1
#
_cell.length_a   1.000
_cell.length_b   1.000
_cell.length_c   1.000
_cell.angle_alpha   90.00
_cell.angle_beta   90.00
_cell.angle_gamma   90.00
#
_symmetry.space_group_name_H-M   'P 1'
#
loop_
_entity.id
_entity.type
_entity.pdbx_description
1 polymer ?
#
loop_
_entity_poly.entity_id
_entity_poly.type
_entity_poly.pdbx_seq_one_letter_code
_entity_poly.pdbx_strand_id
1 'polypeptide(L)'
;MSLNPQSSGEYRHGDFARVNQMPTAAAKRQQTQQIIQQRYIRWALRGTLVHLLKKMRVFWATGDFDSFKLTTQWIRAPRWYLNHQRQLQFWLVLMTQTIYLTMLVQAIVTLMKRREWAVTFVALAILGLTAFHVGLWEVEGRYALPLLPGLMLLSIVGGRELPVWHLNRVMRRQLTWLVVVLAAISVVSLWQTSQATRITDVVRGNQGNGRYVVSTVQKLDRVTLLQRR
;
A
#
# COMPACT_ATOMS: atom_id res chain seq x y z
N MET A 1 -2.14 -19.39 -4.63
CA MET A 1 -1.08 -18.53 -4.04
C MET A 1 -1.66 -17.43 -3.18
N SER A 2 -2.64 -16.71 -3.71
CA SER A 2 -3.41 -15.66 -3.02
C SER A 2 -3.87 -15.95 -1.58
N LEU A 3 -4.26 -17.20 -1.26
CA LEU A 3 -4.76 -17.59 0.06
C LEU A 3 -3.67 -18.03 1.06
N ASN A 4 -2.43 -17.57 0.92
CA ASN A 4 -1.35 -18.03 1.82
C ASN A 4 -1.39 -17.32 3.19
N PRO A 5 -1.44 -18.03 4.34
CA PRO A 5 -1.56 -17.40 5.67
C PRO A 5 -0.33 -16.64 6.11
N GLN A 6 0.80 -16.97 5.52
CA GLN A 6 2.07 -16.34 5.83
C GLN A 6 2.27 -15.06 5.01
N SER A 7 1.44 -14.78 4.01
CA SER A 7 1.47 -13.54 3.23
C SER A 7 0.21 -12.71 3.48
N SER A 8 0.22 -11.45 3.08
CA SER A 8 -0.96 -10.59 3.03
C SER A 8 -1.68 -10.74 1.69
N GLY A 9 -1.50 -11.87 1.01
CA GLY A 9 -2.04 -12.17 -0.31
C GLY A 9 -1.07 -11.99 -1.48
N GLU A 10 0.20 -11.67 -1.19
CA GLU A 10 1.26 -11.62 -2.19
C GLU A 10 1.66 -13.02 -2.66
N TYR A 11 2.33 -13.07 -3.82
CA TYR A 11 2.99 -14.26 -4.34
C TYR A 11 3.95 -14.88 -3.32
N ARG A 12 3.97 -16.21 -3.25
CA ARG A 12 4.88 -16.98 -2.39
C ARG A 12 5.59 -18.05 -3.21
N HIS A 13 6.91 -17.93 -3.33
CA HIS A 13 7.72 -18.88 -4.10
C HIS A 13 7.58 -20.33 -3.61
N GLY A 14 7.43 -20.55 -2.29
CA GLY A 14 7.24 -21.90 -1.76
C GLY A 14 5.92 -22.57 -2.16
N ASP A 15 4.87 -21.79 -2.46
CA ASP A 15 3.64 -22.34 -3.06
C ASP A 15 3.87 -22.64 -4.54
N PHE A 16 4.68 -21.82 -5.21
CA PHE A 16 4.98 -21.98 -6.63
C PHE A 16 5.82 -23.19 -6.89
N ALA A 17 6.92 -23.37 -6.16
CA ALA A 17 7.80 -24.51 -6.31
C ALA A 17 7.03 -25.82 -6.17
N ARG A 18 6.15 -25.92 -5.15
CA ARG A 18 5.30 -27.10 -4.92
C ARG A 18 4.37 -27.44 -6.06
N VAL A 19 3.74 -26.42 -6.68
CA VAL A 19 2.87 -26.64 -7.85
C VAL A 19 3.72 -26.89 -9.10
N ASN A 20 4.80 -26.15 -9.29
CA ASN A 20 5.62 -26.22 -10.50
C ASN A 20 6.35 -27.56 -10.65
N GLN A 21 6.69 -28.22 -9.53
CA GLN A 21 7.28 -29.56 -9.48
C GLN A 21 6.33 -30.67 -9.98
N MET A 22 5.03 -30.41 -10.10
CA MET A 22 4.08 -31.41 -10.59
C MET A 22 4.23 -31.59 -12.11
N PRO A 23 4.28 -32.83 -12.61
CA PRO A 23 4.68 -33.13 -13.99
C PRO A 23 3.62 -32.76 -15.03
N THR A 24 2.34 -32.76 -14.67
CA THR A 24 1.22 -32.53 -15.61
C THR A 24 0.33 -31.38 -15.18
N ALA A 25 -0.38 -30.77 -16.12
CA ALA A 25 -1.36 -29.71 -15.83
C ALA A 25 -2.48 -30.20 -14.90
N ALA A 26 -2.91 -31.46 -15.04
CA ALA A 26 -3.90 -32.08 -14.17
C ALA A 26 -3.38 -32.21 -12.73
N ALA A 27 -2.15 -32.70 -12.55
CA ALA A 27 -1.51 -32.80 -11.24
C ALA A 27 -1.31 -31.41 -10.60
N LYS A 28 -0.95 -30.39 -11.38
CA LYS A 28 -0.88 -28.99 -10.93
C LYS A 28 -2.22 -28.47 -10.40
N ARG A 29 -3.32 -28.78 -11.10
CA ARG A 29 -4.68 -28.40 -10.67
C ARG A 29 -5.07 -29.10 -9.37
N GLN A 30 -4.87 -30.41 -9.30
CA GLN A 30 -5.19 -31.20 -8.11
C GLN A 30 -4.38 -30.73 -6.89
N GLN A 31 -3.06 -30.53 -7.05
CA GLN A 31 -2.20 -29.98 -6.00
C GLN A 31 -2.68 -28.60 -5.53
N THR A 32 -3.07 -27.73 -6.46
CA THR A 32 -3.58 -26.39 -6.14
C THR A 32 -4.90 -26.48 -5.38
N GLN A 33 -5.83 -27.34 -5.81
CA GLN A 33 -7.10 -27.57 -5.14
C GLN A 33 -6.91 -28.07 -3.70
N GLN A 34 -6.02 -29.05 -3.49
CA GLN A 34 -5.69 -29.55 -2.16
C GLN A 34 -5.15 -28.45 -1.25
N ILE A 35 -4.22 -27.62 -1.74
CA ILE A 35 -3.68 -26.49 -0.98
C ILE A 35 -4.78 -25.50 -0.60
N ILE A 36 -5.70 -25.18 -1.51
CA ILE A 36 -6.80 -24.25 -1.27
C ILE A 36 -7.78 -24.83 -0.25
N GLN A 37 -8.21 -26.09 -0.42
CA GLN A 37 -9.14 -26.77 0.48
C GLN A 37 -8.58 -26.86 1.90
N GLN A 38 -7.32 -27.28 2.06
CA GLN A 38 -6.65 -27.36 3.36
C GLN A 38 -6.63 -26.00 4.08
N ARG A 39 -6.40 -24.92 3.34
CA ARG A 39 -6.37 -23.55 3.89
C ARG A 39 -7.75 -23.06 4.27
N TYR A 40 -8.74 -23.31 3.42
CA TYR A 40 -10.13 -22.96 3.68
C TYR A 40 -10.66 -23.63 4.96
N ILE A 41 -10.43 -24.93 5.11
CA ILE A 41 -10.81 -25.70 6.31
C ILE A 41 -10.09 -25.16 7.55
N ARG A 42 -8.80 -24.86 7.45
CA ARG A 42 -8.00 -24.35 8.58
C ARG A 42 -8.40 -22.93 9.01
N TRP A 43 -8.90 -22.09 8.10
CA TRP A 43 -9.21 -20.68 8.38
C TRP A 43 -10.61 -20.44 8.89
N ALA A 44 -11.55 -21.30 8.51
CA ALA A 44 -12.98 -21.02 8.63
C ALA A 44 -13.34 -19.63 8.05
N LEU A 45 -14.58 -19.18 8.27
CA LEU A 45 -15.07 -17.91 7.74
C LEU A 45 -14.27 -16.70 8.28
N ARG A 46 -13.89 -16.74 9.57
CA ARG A 46 -13.17 -15.64 10.23
C ARG A 46 -11.77 -15.43 9.67
N GLY A 47 -11.00 -16.50 9.44
CA GLY A 47 -9.65 -16.39 8.87
C GLY A 47 -9.67 -15.84 7.44
N THR A 48 -10.70 -16.20 6.67
CA THR A 48 -10.90 -15.70 5.31
C THR A 48 -11.18 -14.20 5.29
N LEU A 49 -12.03 -13.69 6.18
CA LEU A 49 -12.30 -12.25 6.31
C LEU A 49 -11.04 -11.47 6.73
N VAL A 50 -10.30 -11.97 7.72
CA VAL A 50 -9.04 -11.34 8.15
C VAL A 50 -8.04 -11.30 7.00
N HIS A 51 -7.97 -12.36 6.19
CA HIS A 51 -7.08 -12.39 5.03
C HIS A 51 -7.51 -11.40 3.94
N LEU A 52 -8.80 -11.31 3.64
CA LEU A 52 -9.34 -10.31 2.72
C LEU A 52 -9.03 -8.87 3.18
N LEU A 53 -9.15 -8.59 4.48
CA LEU A 53 -8.79 -7.27 5.03
C LEU A 53 -7.29 -6.97 4.88
N LYS A 54 -6.42 -7.96 5.07
CA LYS A 54 -4.98 -7.81 4.79
C LYS A 54 -4.74 -7.48 3.32
N LYS A 55 -5.46 -8.15 2.41
CA LYS A 55 -5.36 -7.89 0.97
C LYS A 55 -5.88 -6.51 0.59
N MET A 56 -7.01 -6.10 1.15
CA MET A 56 -7.55 -4.75 1.00
C MET A 56 -6.53 -3.70 1.44
N ARG A 57 -5.87 -3.92 2.59
CA ARG A 57 -4.82 -3.02 3.07
C ARG A 57 -3.64 -2.94 2.10
N VAL A 58 -3.15 -4.06 1.57
CA VAL A 58 -2.05 -4.04 0.58
C VAL A 58 -2.46 -3.29 -0.69
N PHE A 59 -3.68 -3.52 -1.17
CA PHE A 59 -4.18 -2.90 -2.40
C PHE A 59 -4.45 -1.40 -2.24
N TRP A 60 -5.11 -0.98 -1.16
CA TRP A 60 -5.60 0.38 -0.99
C TRP A 60 -4.77 1.26 -0.03
N ALA A 61 -3.88 0.72 0.80
CA ALA A 61 -3.18 1.55 1.81
C ALA A 61 -1.73 1.85 1.46
N THR A 62 -1.18 1.24 0.40
CA THR A 62 0.25 1.36 0.08
C THR A 62 0.59 2.75 -0.47
N GLY A 63 -0.22 3.28 -1.39
CA GLY A 63 -0.17 4.68 -1.87
C GLY A 63 1.04 5.05 -2.75
N ASP A 64 2.16 4.34 -2.64
CA ASP A 64 3.34 4.46 -3.50
C ASP A 64 3.37 3.43 -4.65
N PHE A 65 2.35 2.57 -4.73
CA PHE A 65 2.21 1.51 -5.74
C PHE A 65 3.45 0.60 -5.88
N ASP A 66 4.16 0.35 -4.78
CA ASP A 66 5.44 -0.40 -4.76
C ASP A 66 6.54 0.20 -5.66
N SER A 67 6.46 1.48 -6.04
CA SER A 67 7.42 2.14 -6.95
C SER A 67 8.88 2.02 -6.47
N PHE A 68 9.08 1.97 -5.15
CA PHE A 68 10.41 1.88 -4.53
C PHE A 68 10.92 0.44 -4.34
N LYS A 69 10.06 -0.59 -4.51
CA LYS A 69 10.46 -2.01 -4.33
C LYS A 69 10.97 -2.68 -5.60
N LEU A 70 10.73 -2.06 -6.75
CA LEU A 70 10.69 -2.78 -8.03
C LEU A 70 11.71 -2.37 -9.06
N THR A 71 12.43 -1.29 -8.81
CA THR A 71 13.27 -0.71 -9.82
C THR A 71 14.70 -0.64 -9.28
N THR A 72 15.59 -1.44 -9.87
CA THR A 72 16.98 -1.02 -10.01
C THR A 72 16.95 0.18 -10.96
N GLN A 73 16.57 1.36 -10.47
CA GLN A 73 16.45 2.58 -11.27
C GLN A 73 17.79 3.02 -11.88
N TRP A 74 18.88 2.43 -11.40
CA TRP A 74 20.23 2.81 -11.71
C TRP A 74 21.09 1.58 -11.99
N ILE A 75 21.87 1.63 -13.08
CA ILE A 75 23.00 0.73 -13.32
C ILE A 75 24.12 1.02 -12.30
N ARG A 76 24.31 2.31 -11.96
CA ARG A 76 25.10 2.80 -10.82
C ARG A 76 24.40 4.00 -10.21
N ALA A 77 24.05 3.92 -8.92
CA ALA A 77 23.44 5.04 -8.21
C ALA A 77 24.51 6.07 -7.79
N PRO A 78 24.25 7.39 -7.88
CA PRO A 78 25.14 8.41 -7.36
C PRO A 78 25.40 8.22 -5.85
N ARG A 79 26.63 8.50 -5.39
CA ARG A 79 27.00 8.38 -3.96
C ARG A 79 26.12 9.23 -3.05
N TRP A 80 25.75 10.44 -3.48
CA TRP A 80 24.87 11.31 -2.71
C TRP A 80 23.51 10.64 -2.47
N TYR A 81 22.94 10.01 -3.51
CA TYR A 81 21.66 9.32 -3.41
C TYR A 81 21.76 8.14 -2.47
N LEU A 82 22.78 7.29 -2.60
CA LEU A 82 22.98 6.16 -1.69
C LEU A 82 23.07 6.60 -0.21
N ASN A 83 23.71 7.74 0.05
CA ASN A 83 23.83 8.29 1.41
C ASN A 83 22.50 8.85 1.96
N HIS A 84 21.58 9.28 1.09
CA HIS A 84 20.32 9.93 1.49
C HIS A 84 19.07 9.16 1.08
N GLN A 85 19.21 7.98 0.46
CA GLN A 85 18.14 7.21 -0.17
C GLN A 85 17.00 6.97 0.81
N ARG A 86 17.32 6.60 2.05
CA ARG A 86 16.34 6.35 3.12
C ARG A 86 15.48 7.58 3.41
N GLN A 87 16.11 8.74 3.57
CA GLN A 87 15.41 9.98 3.88
C GLN A 87 14.54 10.42 2.70
N LEU A 88 15.06 10.32 1.48
CA LEU A 88 14.30 10.61 0.26
C LEU A 88 13.09 9.69 0.11
N GLN A 89 13.28 8.38 0.25
CA GLN A 89 12.20 7.39 0.17
C GLN A 89 11.14 7.66 1.25
N PHE A 90 11.53 7.96 2.49
CA PHE A 90 10.59 8.30 3.55
C PHE A 90 9.70 9.48 3.16
N TRP A 91 10.28 10.59 2.72
CA TRP A 91 9.51 11.79 2.34
C TRP A 91 8.66 11.57 1.09
N LEU A 92 9.17 10.84 0.10
CA LEU A 92 8.42 10.53 -1.12
C LEU A 92 7.23 9.62 -0.82
N VAL A 93 7.40 8.55 -0.04
CA VAL A 93 6.31 7.66 0.37
C VAL A 93 5.26 8.44 1.16
N LEU A 94 5.68 9.28 2.09
CA LEU A 94 4.75 10.13 2.85
C LEU A 94 3.97 11.08 1.93
N MET A 95 4.66 11.71 0.97
CA MET A 95 4.03 12.60 -0.01
C MET A 95 3.00 11.84 -0.86
N THR A 96 3.38 10.69 -1.44
CA THR A 96 2.48 9.90 -2.28
C THR A 96 1.28 9.37 -1.49
N GLN A 97 1.49 8.90 -0.26
CA GLN A 97 0.40 8.46 0.62
C GLN A 97 -0.56 9.59 0.98
N THR A 98 -0.05 10.80 1.22
CA THR A 98 -0.89 11.97 1.54
C THR A 98 -1.71 12.42 0.33
N ILE A 99 -1.10 12.48 -0.85
CA ILE A 99 -1.81 12.78 -2.11
C ILE A 99 -2.88 11.72 -2.35
N TYR A 100 -2.50 10.44 -2.26
CA TYR A 100 -3.40 9.32 -2.48
C TYR A 100 -4.58 9.33 -1.50
N LEU A 101 -4.34 9.60 -0.21
CA LEU A 101 -5.41 9.73 0.78
C LEU A 101 -6.36 10.88 0.44
N THR A 102 -5.84 12.01 0.00
CA THR A 102 -6.66 13.16 -0.42
C THR A 102 -7.54 12.79 -1.62
N MET A 103 -6.98 12.07 -2.60
CA MET A 103 -7.73 11.57 -3.75
C MET A 103 -8.82 10.59 -3.34
N LEU A 104 -8.56 9.69 -2.39
CA LEU A 104 -9.57 8.77 -1.85
C LEU A 104 -10.73 9.52 -1.19
N VAL A 105 -10.43 10.50 -0.34
CA VAL A 105 -11.46 11.30 0.34
C VAL A 105 -12.31 12.05 -0.69
N GLN A 106 -11.68 12.70 -1.67
CA GLN A 106 -12.41 13.40 -2.72
C GLN A 106 -13.21 12.45 -3.62
N ALA A 107 -12.68 11.27 -3.95
CA ALA A 107 -13.41 10.26 -4.69
C ALA A 107 -14.66 9.80 -3.92
N ILE A 108 -14.56 9.58 -2.61
CA ILE A 108 -15.72 9.26 -1.75
C ILE A 108 -16.76 10.40 -1.81
N VAL A 109 -16.33 11.65 -1.69
CA VAL A 109 -17.24 12.82 -1.82
C VAL A 109 -17.96 12.81 -3.17
N THR A 110 -17.25 12.56 -4.27
CA THR A 110 -17.86 12.43 -5.60
C THR A 110 -18.90 11.32 -5.63
N LEU A 111 -18.59 10.14 -5.11
CA LEU A 111 -19.51 9.00 -5.10
C LEU A 111 -20.73 9.21 -4.20
N MET A 112 -20.64 10.07 -3.19
CA MET A 112 -21.77 10.43 -2.34
C MET A 112 -22.69 11.45 -3.02
N LYS A 113 -22.15 12.38 -3.80
CA LYS A 113 -22.90 13.52 -4.36
C LYS A 113 -23.33 13.33 -5.82
N ARG A 114 -22.59 12.55 -6.60
CA ARG A 114 -22.80 12.39 -8.04
C ARG A 114 -23.27 10.97 -8.34
N ARG A 115 -24.29 10.85 -9.19
CA ARG A 115 -24.86 9.58 -9.67
C ARG A 115 -24.85 9.46 -11.20
N GLU A 116 -24.08 10.32 -11.86
CA GLU A 116 -23.96 10.33 -13.31
C GLU A 116 -23.36 9.01 -13.82
N TRP A 117 -23.75 8.62 -15.03
CA TRP A 117 -23.31 7.37 -15.65
C TRP A 117 -21.78 7.23 -15.68
N ALA A 118 -21.07 8.29 -16.07
CA ALA A 118 -19.60 8.28 -16.15
C ALA A 118 -18.94 8.02 -14.78
N VAL A 119 -19.43 8.67 -13.72
CA VAL A 119 -18.94 8.46 -12.34
C VAL A 119 -19.19 7.02 -11.90
N THR A 120 -20.40 6.51 -12.16
CA THR A 120 -20.79 5.14 -11.80
C THR A 120 -19.97 4.11 -12.55
N PHE A 121 -19.71 4.34 -13.85
CA PHE A 121 -18.88 3.46 -14.67
C PHE A 121 -17.43 3.38 -14.16
N VAL A 122 -16.82 4.53 -13.84
CA VAL A 122 -15.46 4.56 -13.24
C VAL A 122 -15.45 3.84 -11.89
N ALA A 123 -16.47 4.04 -11.05
CA ALA A 123 -16.59 3.34 -9.77
C ALA A 123 -16.70 1.82 -9.95
N LEU A 124 -17.50 1.36 -10.92
CA LEU A 124 -17.64 -0.06 -11.24
C LEU A 124 -16.34 -0.67 -11.76
N ALA A 125 -15.58 0.05 -12.60
CA ALA A 125 -14.28 -0.41 -13.06
C ALA A 125 -13.29 -0.58 -11.89
N ILE A 126 -13.25 0.40 -10.97
CA ILE A 126 -12.44 0.35 -9.75
C ILE A 126 -12.85 -0.82 -8.86
N LEU A 127 -14.15 -1.03 -8.64
CA LEU A 127 -14.69 -2.13 -7.86
C LEU A 127 -14.39 -3.48 -8.50
N GLY A 128 -14.53 -3.59 -9.83
CA GLY A 128 -14.22 -4.81 -10.57
C GLY A 128 -12.76 -5.20 -10.45
N LEU A 129 -11.84 -4.25 -10.64
CA LEU A 129 -10.41 -4.50 -10.49
C LEU A 129 -10.05 -4.86 -9.03
N THR A 130 -10.67 -4.18 -8.06
CA THR A 130 -10.52 -4.50 -6.63
C THR A 130 -11.01 -5.91 -6.33
N ALA A 131 -12.20 -6.29 -6.78
CA ALA A 131 -12.78 -7.61 -6.56
C ALA A 131 -11.90 -8.70 -7.18
N PHE A 132 -11.36 -8.46 -8.36
CA PHE A 132 -10.42 -9.37 -9.01
C PHE A 132 -9.15 -9.56 -8.17
N HIS A 133 -8.42 -8.50 -7.83
CA HIS A 133 -7.14 -8.62 -7.12
C HIS A 133 -7.28 -9.04 -5.65
N VAL A 134 -8.26 -8.47 -4.94
CA VAL A 134 -8.47 -8.74 -3.51
C VAL A 134 -9.22 -10.05 -3.31
N GLY A 135 -10.24 -10.34 -4.12
CA GLY A 135 -11.05 -11.55 -3.95
C GLY A 135 -10.41 -12.79 -4.56
N LEU A 136 -9.97 -12.70 -5.82
CA LEU A 136 -9.68 -13.88 -6.65
C LEU A 136 -8.18 -14.11 -6.87
N TRP A 137 -7.45 -13.04 -7.17
CA TRP A 137 -6.05 -13.11 -7.59
C TRP A 137 -5.08 -12.80 -6.45
N GLU A 138 -3.78 -12.81 -6.69
CA GLU A 138 -2.79 -12.22 -5.78
C GLU A 138 -2.88 -10.69 -5.74
N VAL A 139 -2.37 -10.12 -4.65
CA VAL A 139 -2.37 -8.68 -4.42
C VAL A 139 -0.96 -8.19 -4.13
N GLU A 140 -0.59 -7.09 -4.78
CA GLU A 140 0.62 -6.32 -4.55
C GLU A 140 0.25 -4.83 -4.72
N GLY A 141 1.02 -3.92 -4.11
CA GLY A 141 0.71 -2.48 -4.14
C GLY A 141 0.67 -1.93 -5.56
N ARG A 142 1.53 -2.46 -6.44
CA ARG A 142 1.57 -2.07 -7.86
C ARG A 142 0.28 -2.36 -8.63
N TYR A 143 -0.51 -3.37 -8.21
CA TYR A 143 -1.72 -3.74 -8.93
C TYR A 143 -2.85 -2.72 -8.75
N ALA A 144 -2.71 -1.80 -7.79
CA ALA A 144 -3.61 -0.66 -7.65
C ALA A 144 -3.26 0.48 -8.61
N LEU A 145 -2.11 0.46 -9.30
CA LEU A 145 -1.70 1.53 -10.21
C LEU A 145 -2.72 1.82 -11.33
N PRO A 146 -3.38 0.82 -11.96
CA PRO A 146 -4.42 1.08 -12.94
C PRO A 146 -5.67 1.79 -12.39
N LEU A 147 -5.86 1.84 -11.06
CA LEU A 147 -6.93 2.63 -10.44
C LEU A 147 -6.64 4.13 -10.47
N LEU A 148 -5.36 4.51 -10.57
CA LEU A 148 -4.92 5.89 -10.37
C LEU A 148 -5.61 6.88 -11.33
N PRO A 149 -5.73 6.64 -12.65
CA PRO A 149 -6.43 7.58 -13.53
C PRO A 149 -7.90 7.77 -13.16
N GLY A 150 -8.60 6.68 -12.79
CA GLY A 150 -9.99 6.75 -12.33
C GLY A 150 -10.12 7.54 -11.03
N LEU A 151 -9.22 7.31 -10.07
CA LEU A 151 -9.16 8.06 -8.82
C LEU A 151 -8.84 9.55 -9.05
N MET A 152 -7.96 9.89 -10.00
CA MET A 152 -7.68 11.29 -10.38
C MET A 152 -8.93 11.98 -10.90
N LEU A 153 -9.68 11.34 -11.81
CA LEU A 153 -10.92 11.90 -12.33
C LEU A 153 -11.96 12.13 -11.23
N LEU A 154 -12.18 11.13 -10.38
CA LEU A 154 -13.11 11.25 -9.26
C LEU A 154 -12.66 12.31 -8.24
N SER A 155 -11.35 12.42 -7.99
CA SER A 155 -10.76 13.40 -7.09
C SER A 155 -10.94 14.84 -7.60
N ILE A 156 -10.72 15.10 -8.88
CA ILE A 156 -10.92 16.43 -9.48
C ILE A 156 -12.38 16.87 -9.38
N VAL A 157 -13.33 15.96 -9.66
CA VAL A 157 -14.75 16.24 -9.52
C VAL A 157 -15.07 16.53 -8.04
N GLY A 158 -14.60 15.70 -7.12
CA GLY A 158 -14.92 15.81 -5.70
C GLY A 158 -14.31 17.04 -5.04
N GLY A 159 -13.13 17.47 -5.51
CA GLY A 159 -12.48 18.70 -5.08
C GLY A 159 -13.32 19.94 -5.36
N ARG A 160 -14.10 19.96 -6.47
CA ARG A 160 -15.02 21.07 -6.79
C ARG A 160 -16.28 21.07 -5.93
N GLU A 161 -16.64 19.92 -5.38
CA GLU A 161 -17.82 19.75 -4.53
C GLU A 161 -17.56 20.03 -3.04
N LEU A 162 -16.32 20.33 -2.67
CA LEU A 162 -15.99 20.63 -1.27
C LEU A 162 -16.73 21.92 -0.85
N PRO A 163 -17.43 21.92 0.29
CA PRO A 163 -18.18 23.08 0.72
C PRO A 163 -17.24 24.25 0.98
N VAL A 164 -17.59 25.43 0.48
CA VAL A 164 -16.92 26.67 0.84
C VAL A 164 -17.46 27.10 2.20
N TRP A 165 -16.65 26.93 3.25
CA TRP A 165 -17.03 27.40 4.58
C TRP A 165 -16.84 28.91 4.70
N HIS A 166 -17.95 29.63 4.90
CA HIS A 166 -17.95 31.05 5.20
C HIS A 166 -17.66 31.28 6.69
N LEU A 167 -16.38 31.31 7.04
CA LEU A 167 -15.92 31.56 8.41
C LEU A 167 -15.72 33.07 8.65
N ASN A 168 -16.13 33.58 9.81
CA ASN A 168 -15.85 34.96 10.22
C ASN A 168 -14.32 35.19 10.27
N ARG A 169 -13.85 36.42 9.98
CA ARG A 169 -12.43 36.79 9.84
C ARG A 169 -11.58 36.39 11.04
N VAL A 170 -12.11 36.56 12.25
CA VAL A 170 -11.43 36.20 13.51
C VAL A 170 -11.28 34.68 13.64
N MET A 171 -12.37 33.93 13.42
CA MET A 171 -12.37 32.47 13.47
C MET A 171 -11.48 31.86 12.39
N ARG A 172 -11.52 32.40 11.16
CA ARG A 172 -10.61 32.03 10.07
C ARG A 172 -9.15 32.22 10.48
N ARG A 173 -8.80 33.38 11.06
CA ARG A 173 -7.43 33.65 11.53
C ARG A 173 -6.98 32.65 12.60
N GLN A 174 -7.83 32.37 13.59
CA GLN A 174 -7.52 31.40 14.65
C GLN A 174 -7.33 29.98 14.09
N LEU A 175 -8.23 29.53 13.21
CA LEU A 175 -8.12 28.23 12.55
C LEU A 175 -6.88 28.14 11.68
N THR A 176 -6.54 29.18 10.91
CA THR A 176 -5.32 29.21 10.12
C THR A 176 -4.08 29.07 11.00
N TRP A 177 -3.98 29.81 12.11
CA TRP A 177 -2.87 29.66 13.04
C TRP A 177 -2.81 28.28 13.68
N LEU A 178 -3.96 27.71 14.07
CA LEU A 178 -4.05 26.35 14.59
C LEU A 178 -3.55 25.32 13.57
N VAL A 179 -3.97 25.42 12.30
CA VAL A 179 -3.48 24.55 11.22
C VAL A 179 -1.97 24.72 11.02
N VAL A 180 -1.45 25.95 11.03
CA VAL A 180 -0.01 26.22 10.88
C VAL A 180 0.79 25.59 12.02
N VAL A 181 0.34 25.74 13.27
CA VAL A 181 1.00 25.16 14.44
C VAL A 181 0.96 23.62 14.38
N LEU A 182 -0.20 23.04 14.08
CA LEU A 182 -0.33 21.58 13.93
C LEU A 182 0.52 21.02 12.79
N ALA A 183 0.60 21.74 11.67
CA ALA A 183 1.47 21.38 10.55
C ALA A 183 2.94 21.43 10.96
N ALA A 184 3.37 22.47 11.68
CA ALA A 184 4.74 22.58 12.18
C ALA A 184 5.09 21.44 13.15
N ILE A 185 4.21 21.13 14.11
CA ILE A 185 4.37 20.00 15.04
C ILE A 185 4.46 18.68 14.25
N SER A 186 3.60 18.49 13.26
CA SER A 186 3.61 17.29 12.42
C SER A 186 4.91 17.16 11.64
N VAL A 187 5.42 18.25 11.04
CA VAL A 187 6.70 18.25 10.31
C VAL A 187 7.86 17.92 11.25
N VAL A 188 7.92 18.51 12.44
CA VAL A 188 8.97 18.22 13.43
C VAL A 188 8.90 16.76 13.89
N SER A 189 7.70 16.25 14.18
CA SER A 189 7.48 14.86 14.58
C SER A 189 7.89 13.87 13.47
N LEU A 190 7.52 14.15 12.23
CA LEU A 190 7.89 13.35 11.06
C LEU A 190 9.40 13.43 10.78
N TRP A 191 10.01 14.60 10.97
CA TRP A 191 11.45 14.76 10.86
C TRP A 191 12.18 13.90 11.90
N GLN A 192 11.79 14.00 13.17
CA GLN A 192 12.36 13.15 14.24
C GLN A 192 12.18 11.66 13.94
N THR A 193 10.98 11.28 13.46
CA THR A 193 10.67 9.90 13.06
C THR A 193 11.55 9.44 11.90
N SER A 194 11.81 10.30 10.92
CA SER A 194 12.68 10.01 9.76
C SER A 194 14.13 9.73 10.16
N GLN A 195 14.59 10.34 11.25
CA GLN A 195 15.95 10.13 11.79
C GLN A 195 16.01 8.87 12.67
N ALA A 196 14.98 8.61 13.47
CA ALA A 196 14.93 7.49 14.42
C ALA A 196 14.60 6.13 13.78
N THR A 197 13.88 6.11 12.66
CA THR A 197 13.43 4.86 12.03
C THR A 197 14.60 4.18 11.29
N ARG A 198 15.10 3.07 11.83
CA ARG A 198 15.94 2.13 11.09
C ARG A 198 15.05 1.26 10.21
N ILE A 199 15.11 1.47 8.90
CA ILE A 199 14.52 0.56 7.92
C ILE A 199 15.53 -0.57 7.72
N THR A 200 15.23 -1.75 8.25
CA THR A 200 15.96 -2.98 7.91
C THR A 200 15.29 -3.60 6.70
N ASP A 201 15.94 -3.42 5.56
CA ASP A 201 15.52 -3.96 4.28
C ASP A 201 15.94 -5.42 4.17
N VAL A 202 14.97 -6.34 4.17
CA VAL A 202 15.24 -7.76 3.96
C VAL A 202 14.95 -8.09 2.50
N VAL A 203 15.98 -8.51 1.77
CA VAL A 203 15.82 -9.04 0.41
C VAL A 203 15.01 -10.34 0.50
N ARG A 204 13.79 -10.33 -0.02
CA ARG A 204 12.88 -11.50 0.01
C ARG A 204 12.96 -12.38 -1.22
N GLY A 205 13.58 -11.91 -2.29
CA GLY A 205 13.79 -12.68 -3.50
C GLY A 205 14.63 -11.92 -4.52
N ASN A 206 15.18 -12.64 -5.48
CA ASN A 206 15.92 -12.10 -6.60
C ASN A 206 15.31 -12.75 -7.87
N GLN A 207 14.78 -11.96 -8.80
CA GLN A 207 14.27 -12.48 -10.08
C GLN A 207 14.89 -11.64 -11.20
N GLY A 208 15.75 -12.27 -12.01
CA GLY A 208 16.55 -11.58 -13.02
C GLY A 208 17.44 -10.48 -12.41
N ASN A 209 17.35 -9.26 -12.97
CA ASN A 209 18.14 -8.09 -12.57
C ASN A 209 17.54 -7.30 -11.37
N GLY A 210 16.51 -7.81 -10.69
CA GLY A 210 15.83 -7.09 -9.61
C GLY A 210 15.88 -7.82 -8.26
N ARG A 211 16.29 -7.11 -7.20
CA ARG A 211 16.15 -7.55 -5.80
C ARG A 211 14.81 -7.07 -5.26
N TYR A 212 13.96 -7.99 -4.82
CA TYR A 212 12.74 -7.65 -4.10
C TYR A 212 13.08 -7.41 -2.64
N VAL A 213 12.86 -6.18 -2.19
CA VAL A 213 13.17 -5.75 -0.83
C VAL A 213 11.86 -5.53 -0.08
N VAL A 214 11.75 -6.09 1.12
CA VAL A 214 10.68 -5.75 2.06
C VAL A 214 11.30 -4.93 3.19
N SER A 215 10.90 -3.67 3.26
CA SER A 215 11.23 -2.78 4.37
C SER A 215 10.52 -3.27 5.63
N THR A 216 11.30 -3.75 6.60
CA THR A 216 10.77 -4.19 7.89
C THR A 216 10.91 -3.02 8.86
N VAL A 217 9.77 -2.60 9.45
CA VAL A 217 9.76 -1.63 10.55
C VAL A 217 10.15 -2.38 11.81
N GLN A 218 11.37 -2.15 12.32
CA GLN A 218 11.75 -2.66 13.62
C GLN A 218 11.19 -1.70 14.69
N LYS A 219 10.26 -2.17 15.52
CA LYS A 219 9.93 -1.47 16.77
C LYS A 219 11.18 -1.49 17.65
N LEU A 220 11.53 -0.33 18.21
CA LEU A 220 12.55 -0.21 19.24
C LEU A 220 12.10 -0.98 20.49
N ASP A 221 12.64 -2.19 20.71
CA ASP A 221 12.67 -2.77 22.04
C ASP A 221 13.79 -2.09 22.83
N ARG A 222 13.39 -1.36 23.86
CA ARG A 222 14.24 -0.53 24.71
C ARG A 222 14.97 -1.38 25.76
N VAL A 223 15.72 -2.43 25.38
CA VAL A 223 16.38 -3.30 26.40
C VAL A 223 17.84 -3.69 26.12
N THR A 224 18.41 -3.52 24.92
CA THR A 224 19.79 -4.00 24.63
C THR A 224 20.82 -2.89 24.38
N LEU A 225 20.96 -1.96 25.33
CA LEU A 225 22.07 -0.99 25.34
C LEU A 225 22.85 -0.92 26.67
N LEU A 226 22.79 -1.96 27.50
CA LEU A 226 23.55 -1.99 28.77
C LEU A 226 24.35 -3.27 29.05
N GLN A 227 24.74 -4.03 28.03
CA GLN A 227 25.74 -5.09 28.20
C GLN A 227 26.71 -5.10 27.02
N ARG A 228 27.71 -4.21 27.10
CA ARG A 228 29.05 -4.33 26.52
C ARG A 228 29.78 -2.99 26.75
N ARG A 229 30.25 -2.82 27.98
CA ARG A 229 31.52 -2.16 28.26
C ARG A 229 32.36 -3.16 29.04
#